data_AF-A0A962W5Z2-F1
#
_entry.id   AF-A0A962W5Z2-F1
#
_cell.length_a   1.000
_cell.length_b   1.000
_cell.length_c   1.000
_cell.angle_alpha   90.00
_cell.angle_beta   90.00
_cell.angle_gamma   90.00
#
_symmetry.space_group_name_H-M   'P 1'
#
loop_
_entity.id
_entity.type
_entity.pdbx_description
1 polymer ?
#
loop_
_entity_poly.entity_id
_entity_poly.type
_entity_poly.pdbx_seq_one_letter_code
_entity_poly.pdbx_strand_id
1 'polypeptide(L)'
;VDAGERAAYEESFQEAGFPTFAITANGESGDLVPSPARPGYMALSFVEPLDPGLARFLGLDFYSRADLREAIDQAVRSGEISAAPATPIGKGAFLLLKAVYKGFFVPTTESERLAQVHGVYGLVVDVPAFLADIGGGPGLHLSTWNTERPVTLFRQPEAAQPDWVARFLPDQHADIDISLDPTRFRISIDRTLDSRALRPAQWMTVTATFVGLYLAGVLVVFTRLRATEAARDAKEQLFQEKERAQVTLQSIGEAVITTDPTGVVDFLNPAAAQLTGWSADDARGRHLNEIFSLVSEKDGTGLPDPIARALRDHDESEAAALMIRSDGATIAVIENAAAIRDSDGHFTGAALIVRDVSRERNLLREMAFQATHDPLTRLINRRQFERELAAVVDDALNSDSQHALMYIDLDQFKAINDSCGHMAGDQLLKQVASHLGENIR
;
A
#
# COMPACT_ATOMS: atom_id res chain seq x y z
N VAL A 1 1.72 -86.48 -12.92
CA VAL A 1 0.97 -87.69 -12.51
C VAL A 1 -0.28 -87.75 -13.35
N ASP A 2 -0.48 -88.80 -14.13
CA ASP A 2 -1.68 -88.91 -14.97
C ASP A 2 -2.89 -89.32 -14.13
N ALA A 3 -4.11 -89.01 -14.61
CA ALA A 3 -5.37 -89.34 -13.92
C ALA A 3 -5.44 -90.80 -13.43
N GLY A 4 -5.00 -91.75 -14.27
CA GLY A 4 -5.04 -93.18 -13.96
C GLY A 4 -4.00 -93.63 -12.93
N GLU A 5 -2.95 -92.84 -12.71
CA GLU A 5 -1.84 -93.16 -11.81
C GLU A 5 -1.97 -92.48 -10.44
N ARG A 6 -2.97 -91.61 -10.25
CA ARG A 6 -3.16 -90.83 -9.04
C ARG A 6 -3.18 -91.68 -7.76
N ALA A 7 -3.96 -92.76 -7.74
CA ALA A 7 -4.12 -93.60 -6.54
C ALA A 7 -2.79 -94.27 -6.16
N ALA A 8 -2.07 -94.84 -7.13
CA ALA A 8 -0.77 -95.46 -6.90
C ALA A 8 0.29 -94.43 -6.47
N TYR A 9 0.23 -93.22 -7.01
CA TYR A 9 1.12 -92.13 -6.61
C TYR A 9 0.86 -91.69 -5.16
N GLU A 10 -0.41 -91.49 -4.77
CA GLU A 10 -0.78 -91.15 -3.39
C GLU A 10 -0.36 -92.25 -2.40
N GLU A 11 -0.59 -93.53 -2.73
CA GLU A 11 -0.18 -94.69 -1.92
C GLU A 11 1.35 -94.73 -1.73
N SER A 12 2.12 -94.50 -2.79
CA SER A 12 3.60 -94.51 -2.72
C SER A 12 4.17 -93.46 -1.74
N PHE A 13 3.55 -92.28 -1.64
CA PHE A 13 3.94 -91.24 -0.70
C PHE A 13 3.51 -91.56 0.74
N GLN A 14 2.37 -92.21 0.91
CA GLN A 14 1.89 -92.68 2.21
C GLN A 14 2.83 -93.76 2.78
N GLU A 15 3.28 -94.71 1.94
CA GLU A 15 4.29 -95.71 2.32
C GLU A 15 5.67 -95.09 2.61
N ALA A 16 6.04 -94.02 1.92
CA ALA A 16 7.28 -93.28 2.12
C ALA A 16 7.31 -92.40 3.39
N GLY A 17 6.25 -92.42 4.21
CA GLY A 17 6.20 -91.75 5.51
C GLY A 17 5.31 -90.50 5.58
N PHE A 18 4.47 -90.23 4.57
CA PHE A 18 3.49 -89.15 4.57
C PHE A 18 2.05 -89.69 4.63
N PRO A 19 1.57 -90.17 5.79
CA PRO A 19 0.32 -90.93 5.89
C PRO A 19 -0.95 -90.15 5.50
N THR A 20 -0.89 -88.82 5.50
CA THR A 20 -1.99 -87.93 5.11
C THR A 20 -1.83 -87.33 3.72
N PHE A 21 -0.89 -87.83 2.92
CA PHE A 21 -0.64 -87.33 1.57
C PHE A 21 -1.82 -87.63 0.65
N ALA A 22 -2.32 -86.58 -0.01
CA ALA A 22 -3.33 -86.66 -1.07
C ALA A 22 -3.11 -85.50 -2.04
N ILE A 23 -3.50 -85.68 -3.32
CA ILE A 23 -3.44 -84.59 -4.29
C ILE A 23 -4.55 -83.58 -3.98
N THR A 24 -4.16 -82.38 -3.55
CA THR A 24 -5.06 -81.30 -3.14
C THR A 24 -5.00 -80.13 -4.12
N ALA A 25 -6.04 -79.31 -4.13
CA ALA A 25 -6.15 -78.06 -4.87
C ALA A 25 -6.46 -76.94 -3.89
N ASN A 26 -6.20 -75.70 -4.32
CA ASN A 26 -6.54 -74.52 -3.52
C ASN A 26 -8.05 -74.24 -3.60
N GLY A 27 -8.75 -74.26 -2.46
CA GLY A 27 -10.17 -73.91 -2.36
C GLY A 27 -10.42 -72.40 -2.36
N GLU A 28 -11.67 -71.98 -2.54
CA GLU A 28 -12.05 -70.55 -2.60
C GLU A 28 -11.75 -69.78 -1.30
N SER A 29 -11.79 -70.47 -0.15
CA SER A 29 -11.49 -69.90 1.17
C SER A 29 -10.00 -69.94 1.55
N GLY A 30 -9.13 -70.46 0.68
CA GLY A 30 -7.70 -70.67 0.96
C GLY A 30 -7.36 -71.97 1.68
N ASP A 31 -8.35 -72.83 1.91
CA ASP A 31 -8.16 -74.17 2.45
C ASP A 31 -7.77 -75.17 1.34
N LEU A 32 -7.00 -76.20 1.69
CA LEU A 32 -6.63 -77.27 0.77
C LEU A 32 -7.78 -78.29 0.69
N VAL A 33 -8.35 -78.43 -0.51
CA VAL A 33 -9.45 -79.38 -0.80
C VAL A 33 -8.95 -80.47 -1.75
N PRO A 34 -9.56 -81.67 -1.80
CA PRO A 34 -9.18 -82.69 -2.77
C PRO A 34 -9.23 -82.15 -4.21
N SER A 35 -8.16 -82.33 -4.99
CA SER A 35 -8.12 -81.82 -6.37
C SER A 35 -9.14 -82.54 -7.25
N PRO A 36 -9.93 -81.82 -8.07
CA PRO A 36 -10.93 -82.45 -8.96
C PRO A 36 -10.26 -83.36 -10.01
N ALA A 37 -11.05 -84.24 -10.63
CA ALA A 37 -10.57 -85.11 -11.71
C ALA A 37 -10.00 -84.29 -12.88
N ARG A 38 -8.72 -84.50 -13.22
CA ARG A 38 -8.00 -83.78 -14.28
C ARG A 38 -7.15 -84.76 -15.10
N PRO A 39 -6.90 -84.51 -16.40
CA PRO A 39 -6.09 -85.40 -17.24
C PRO A 39 -4.69 -85.68 -16.67
N GLY A 40 -4.09 -84.68 -16.04
CA GLY A 40 -2.82 -84.80 -15.32
C GLY A 40 -2.72 -83.77 -14.19
N TYR A 41 -1.91 -84.12 -13.20
CA TYR A 41 -1.64 -83.36 -11.99
C TYR A 41 -0.17 -83.01 -11.89
N MET A 42 0.12 -81.80 -11.41
CA MET A 42 1.46 -81.34 -11.06
C MET A 42 1.54 -81.18 -9.54
N ALA A 43 1.69 -82.30 -8.84
CA ALA A 43 1.71 -82.33 -7.38
C ALA A 43 3.08 -81.93 -6.83
N LEU A 44 3.10 -81.09 -5.79
CA LEU A 44 4.31 -80.79 -5.04
C LEU A 44 4.81 -82.03 -4.31
N SER A 45 5.92 -82.60 -4.78
CA SER A 45 6.49 -83.85 -4.26
C SER A 45 7.62 -83.66 -3.24
N PHE A 46 8.22 -82.47 -3.21
CA PHE A 46 9.38 -82.17 -2.37
C PHE A 46 9.44 -80.68 -2.05
N VAL A 47 9.86 -80.33 -0.83
CA VAL A 47 10.10 -78.96 -0.38
C VAL A 47 11.24 -78.93 0.61
N GLU A 48 12.10 -77.91 0.53
CA GLU A 48 13.23 -77.70 1.44
C GLU A 48 13.28 -76.23 1.88
N PRO A 49 13.39 -75.92 3.19
CA PRO A 49 13.40 -76.86 4.32
C PRO A 49 12.05 -77.55 4.53
N LEU A 50 12.07 -78.81 4.97
CA LEU A 50 10.87 -79.57 5.31
C LEU A 50 10.37 -79.17 6.71
N ASP A 51 9.81 -77.97 6.83
CA ASP A 51 9.16 -77.51 8.06
C ASP A 51 7.64 -77.83 8.06
N PRO A 52 6.98 -77.90 9.23
CA PRO A 52 5.55 -78.19 9.31
C PRO A 52 4.65 -77.21 8.54
N GLY A 53 5.12 -75.97 8.31
CA GLY A 53 4.39 -74.92 7.60
C GLY A 53 4.41 -75.10 6.09
N LEU A 54 5.47 -75.67 5.51
CA LEU A 54 5.61 -76.00 4.09
C LEU A 54 5.15 -77.43 3.79
N ALA A 55 5.36 -78.37 4.71
CA ALA A 55 5.00 -79.78 4.54
C ALA A 55 3.49 -79.99 4.29
N ARG A 56 2.62 -79.11 4.81
CA ARG A 56 1.17 -79.16 4.53
C ARG A 56 0.81 -78.95 3.06
N PHE A 57 1.70 -78.35 2.27
CA PHE A 57 1.49 -78.14 0.83
C PHE A 57 1.98 -79.31 -0.02
N LEU A 58 2.57 -80.35 0.58
CA LEU A 58 2.88 -81.58 -0.15
C LEU A 58 1.60 -82.17 -0.73
N GLY A 59 1.64 -82.53 -2.00
CA GLY A 59 0.48 -82.97 -2.77
C GLY A 59 -0.35 -81.83 -3.37
N LEU A 60 -0.02 -80.56 -3.12
CA LEU A 60 -0.70 -79.43 -3.77
C LEU A 60 -0.49 -79.49 -5.29
N ASP A 61 -1.59 -79.56 -6.02
CA ASP A 61 -1.63 -79.58 -7.47
C ASP A 61 -1.48 -78.16 -8.03
N PHE A 62 -0.32 -77.86 -8.61
CA PHE A 62 -0.05 -76.57 -9.22
C PHE A 62 -0.87 -76.34 -10.49
N TYR A 63 -1.33 -77.40 -11.17
CA TYR A 63 -2.22 -77.23 -12.32
C TYR A 63 -3.61 -76.76 -11.90
N SER A 64 -3.96 -76.86 -10.61
CA SER A 64 -5.22 -76.34 -10.07
C SER A 64 -5.44 -74.86 -10.37
N ARG A 65 -4.36 -74.08 -10.42
CA ARG A 65 -4.34 -72.64 -10.70
C ARG A 65 -3.93 -72.35 -12.14
N ALA A 66 -4.67 -71.47 -12.80
CA ALA A 66 -4.44 -71.14 -14.22
C ALA A 66 -3.09 -70.44 -14.46
N ASP A 67 -2.70 -69.52 -13.58
CA ASP A 67 -1.45 -68.75 -13.66
C ASP A 67 -0.21 -69.63 -13.45
N LEU A 68 -0.23 -70.55 -12.48
CA LEU A 68 0.85 -71.54 -12.31
C LEU A 68 0.91 -72.51 -13.47
N ARG A 69 -0.24 -73.03 -13.93
CA ARG A 69 -0.28 -73.95 -15.09
C ARG A 69 0.35 -73.31 -16.33
N GLU A 70 -0.01 -72.07 -16.63
CA GLU A 70 0.56 -71.34 -17.78
C GLU A 70 2.08 -71.16 -17.64
N ALA A 71 2.56 -70.75 -16.46
CA ALA A 71 3.99 -70.61 -16.23
C ALA A 71 4.75 -71.94 -16.31
N ILE A 72 4.18 -73.03 -15.81
CA ILE A 72 4.78 -74.37 -15.87
C ILE A 72 4.81 -74.88 -17.31
N ASP A 73 3.68 -74.81 -18.01
CA ASP A 73 3.60 -75.21 -19.42
C ASP A 73 4.61 -74.43 -20.26
N GLN A 74 4.78 -73.14 -19.99
CA GLN A 74 5.79 -72.34 -20.64
C GLN A 74 7.21 -72.83 -20.33
N ALA A 75 7.57 -73.03 -19.06
CA ALA A 75 8.91 -73.52 -18.69
C ALA A 75 9.23 -74.87 -19.35
N VAL A 76 8.23 -75.75 -19.47
CA VAL A 76 8.35 -77.05 -20.15
C VAL A 76 8.47 -76.88 -21.66
N ARG A 77 7.69 -76.01 -22.30
CA ARG A 77 7.74 -75.81 -23.76
C ARG A 77 8.97 -75.04 -24.22
N SER A 78 9.44 -74.06 -23.45
CA SER A 78 10.61 -73.25 -23.81
C SER A 78 11.93 -73.88 -23.38
N GLY A 79 11.96 -74.64 -22.27
CA GLY A 79 13.20 -75.06 -21.62
C GLY A 79 13.82 -74.00 -20.70
N GLU A 80 13.15 -72.86 -20.57
CA GLU A 80 13.67 -71.66 -19.92
C GLU A 80 12.98 -71.39 -18.58
N ILE A 81 13.49 -70.41 -17.82
CA ILE A 81 12.89 -70.03 -16.55
C ILE A 81 11.56 -69.30 -16.81
N SER A 82 10.55 -69.56 -15.98
CA SER A 82 9.32 -68.78 -15.91
C SER A 82 9.01 -68.38 -14.46
N ALA A 83 8.17 -67.37 -14.24
CA ALA A 83 7.84 -66.89 -12.90
C ALA A 83 6.34 -66.85 -12.61
N ALA A 84 5.90 -67.25 -11.42
CA ALA A 84 4.47 -67.20 -11.07
C ALA A 84 4.24 -66.84 -9.60
N PRO A 85 3.07 -66.30 -9.22
CA PRO A 85 2.79 -66.02 -7.82
C PRO A 85 2.83 -67.29 -6.97
N ALA A 86 3.52 -67.27 -5.84
CA ALA A 86 3.75 -68.44 -4.99
C ALA A 86 2.58 -68.78 -4.04
N THR A 87 1.42 -68.13 -4.19
CA THR A 87 0.26 -68.36 -3.30
C THR A 87 -0.32 -69.78 -3.51
N PRO A 88 -0.58 -70.61 -2.48
CA PRO A 88 -0.60 -70.29 -1.05
C PRO A 88 0.71 -70.56 -0.30
N ILE A 89 1.75 -71.09 -0.95
CA ILE A 89 3.03 -71.47 -0.33
C ILE A 89 3.68 -70.27 0.37
N GLY A 90 3.69 -69.10 -0.28
CA GLY A 90 4.18 -67.85 0.31
C GLY A 90 3.25 -66.68 0.00
N LYS A 91 2.83 -65.94 1.05
CA LYS A 91 2.08 -64.69 0.88
C LYS A 91 3.06 -63.60 0.45
N GLY A 92 2.85 -63.06 -0.75
CA GLY A 92 3.73 -62.04 -1.32
C GLY A 92 5.06 -62.58 -1.85
N ALA A 93 5.20 -63.90 -2.04
CA ALA A 93 6.35 -64.49 -2.71
C ALA A 93 6.01 -64.86 -4.16
N PHE A 94 7.03 -65.03 -4.99
CA PHE A 94 6.90 -65.63 -6.32
C PHE A 94 7.79 -66.86 -6.49
N LEU A 95 7.40 -67.75 -7.38
CA LEU A 95 8.14 -68.95 -7.78
C LEU A 95 8.90 -68.66 -9.07
N LEU A 96 10.19 -69.01 -9.10
CA LEU A 96 10.94 -69.21 -10.34
C LEU A 96 10.92 -70.69 -10.69
N LEU A 97 10.38 -71.02 -11.84
CA LEU A 97 10.12 -72.39 -12.29
C LEU A 97 11.10 -72.75 -13.39
N LYS A 98 11.72 -73.92 -13.27
CA LYS A 98 12.60 -74.50 -14.29
C LYS A 98 12.26 -75.96 -14.51
N ALA A 99 11.90 -76.31 -15.74
CA ALA A 99 11.58 -77.69 -16.11
C ALA A 99 12.83 -78.58 -16.15
N VAL A 100 12.63 -79.83 -15.80
CA VAL A 100 13.64 -80.89 -15.77
C VAL A 100 13.21 -81.97 -16.74
N TYR A 101 14.13 -82.41 -17.57
CA TYR A 101 13.90 -83.43 -18.60
C TYR A 101 14.68 -84.71 -18.27
N LYS A 102 14.17 -85.84 -18.74
CA LYS A 102 14.81 -87.15 -18.65
C LYS A 102 16.05 -87.15 -19.55
N GLY A 103 17.23 -87.06 -18.96
CA GLY A 103 18.51 -87.05 -19.69
C GLY A 103 19.53 -86.10 -19.08
N PHE A 104 20.72 -86.00 -19.70
CA PHE A 104 21.80 -85.11 -19.23
C PHE A 104 21.72 -83.69 -19.81
N PHE A 105 20.87 -83.44 -20.84
CA PHE A 105 20.77 -82.17 -21.55
C PHE A 105 19.32 -81.76 -21.76
N VAL A 106 19.07 -80.45 -21.91
CA VAL A 106 17.76 -79.90 -22.26
C VAL A 106 17.46 -80.22 -23.73
N PRO A 107 16.34 -80.88 -24.06
CA PRO A 107 16.00 -81.18 -25.45
C PRO A 107 15.80 -79.93 -26.30
N THR A 108 16.21 -79.97 -27.56
CA THR A 108 16.25 -78.80 -28.45
C THR A 108 14.89 -78.49 -29.05
N THR A 109 14.03 -79.49 -29.24
CA THR A 109 12.69 -79.32 -29.80
C THR A 109 11.60 -79.34 -28.72
N GLU A 110 10.51 -78.59 -28.94
CA GLU A 110 9.36 -78.55 -28.00
C GLU A 110 8.73 -79.94 -27.83
N SER A 111 8.57 -80.70 -28.91
CA SER A 111 8.00 -82.04 -28.88
C SER A 111 8.82 -83.01 -28.02
N GLU A 112 10.15 -82.93 -28.09
CA GLU A 112 11.02 -83.75 -27.23
C GLU A 112 10.96 -83.29 -25.78
N ARG A 113 10.89 -81.98 -25.53
CA ARG A 113 10.73 -81.43 -24.17
C ARG A 113 9.44 -81.92 -23.51
N LEU A 114 8.32 -81.89 -24.23
CA LEU A 114 7.04 -82.41 -23.74
C LEU A 114 7.07 -83.92 -23.48
N ALA A 115 7.75 -84.70 -24.33
CA ALA A 115 7.85 -86.15 -24.16
C ALA A 115 8.81 -86.56 -23.03
N GLN A 116 9.86 -85.78 -22.78
CA GLN A 116 10.91 -86.09 -21.82
C GLN A 116 10.77 -85.35 -20.49
N VAL A 117 9.75 -84.52 -20.27
CA VAL A 117 9.56 -83.83 -19.00
C VAL A 117 9.51 -84.83 -17.84
N HIS A 118 10.35 -84.60 -16.82
CA HIS A 118 10.39 -85.38 -15.59
C HIS A 118 9.68 -84.64 -14.46
N GLY A 119 9.84 -83.32 -14.39
CA GLY A 119 9.24 -82.47 -13.37
C GLY A 119 9.68 -81.02 -13.52
N VAL A 120 9.42 -80.20 -12.49
CA VAL A 120 9.78 -78.78 -12.45
C VAL A 120 10.34 -78.47 -11.08
N TYR A 121 11.49 -77.81 -11.02
CA TYR A 121 12.00 -77.20 -9.79
C TYR A 121 11.46 -75.78 -9.66
N GLY A 122 10.97 -75.46 -8.46
CA GLY A 122 10.54 -74.12 -8.09
C GLY A 122 11.45 -73.53 -7.02
N LEU A 123 12.00 -72.35 -7.26
CA LEU A 123 12.66 -71.54 -6.23
C LEU A 123 11.66 -70.50 -5.73
N VAL A 124 11.38 -70.50 -4.42
CA VAL A 124 10.54 -69.49 -3.77
C VAL A 124 11.39 -68.25 -3.48
N VAL A 125 10.97 -67.10 -3.98
CA VAL A 125 11.57 -65.80 -3.68
C VAL A 125 10.61 -65.01 -2.79
N ASP A 126 10.99 -64.83 -1.53
CA ASP A 126 10.27 -63.99 -0.56
C ASP A 126 10.57 -62.51 -0.84
N VAL A 127 9.62 -61.84 -1.49
CA VAL A 127 9.75 -60.43 -1.88
C VAL A 127 9.74 -59.50 -0.65
N PRO A 128 8.81 -59.64 0.32
CA PRO A 128 8.87 -58.89 1.57
C PRO A 128 10.23 -58.98 2.28
N ALA A 129 10.80 -60.17 2.42
CA ALA A 129 12.09 -60.35 3.07
C ALA A 129 13.23 -59.71 2.26
N PHE A 130 13.23 -59.90 0.94
CA PHE A 130 14.22 -59.27 0.04
C PHE A 130 14.18 -57.74 0.10
N LEU A 131 13.00 -57.14 0.24
CA LEU A 131 12.82 -55.69 0.27
C LEU A 131 13.06 -55.06 1.64
N ALA A 132 13.01 -55.85 2.72
CA ALA A 132 13.27 -55.36 4.07
C ALA A 132 14.67 -54.72 4.16
N ASP A 133 15.66 -55.31 3.49
CA ASP A 133 17.04 -54.83 3.47
C ASP A 133 17.25 -53.58 2.59
N ILE A 134 16.38 -53.38 1.60
CA ILE A 134 16.50 -52.27 0.61
C ILE A 134 15.70 -51.04 1.07
N GLY A 135 15.07 -51.09 2.26
CA GLY A 135 14.28 -49.99 2.80
C GLY A 135 12.96 -49.80 2.04
N GLY A 136 12.15 -50.86 2.01
CA GLY A 136 10.84 -50.88 1.36
C GLY A 136 9.97 -49.66 1.71
N GLY A 137 9.53 -48.94 0.68
CA GLY A 137 8.47 -47.94 0.77
C GLY A 137 7.15 -48.52 0.25
N PRO A 138 5.98 -47.91 0.55
CA PRO A 138 4.70 -48.36 0.01
C PRO A 138 4.65 -48.26 -1.52
N GLY A 139 3.75 -49.03 -2.13
CA GLY A 139 3.41 -48.96 -3.56
C GLY A 139 4.38 -49.67 -4.51
N LEU A 140 5.08 -50.71 -4.05
CA LEU A 140 5.84 -51.57 -4.96
C LEU A 140 4.94 -52.58 -5.68
N HIS A 141 5.10 -52.65 -7.00
CA HIS A 141 4.48 -53.64 -7.87
C HIS A 141 5.56 -54.37 -8.69
N LEU A 142 5.60 -55.71 -8.59
CA LEU A 142 6.46 -56.56 -9.40
C LEU A 142 5.60 -57.34 -10.38
N SER A 143 5.94 -57.27 -11.66
CA SER A 143 5.29 -58.03 -12.72
C SER A 143 6.32 -58.70 -13.64
N THR A 144 5.90 -59.78 -14.28
CA THR A 144 6.69 -60.51 -15.28
C THR A 144 5.91 -60.64 -16.58
N TRP A 145 6.62 -60.62 -17.71
CA TRP A 145 6.09 -61.04 -19.00
C TRP A 145 6.71 -62.39 -19.32
N ASN A 146 6.12 -63.45 -18.77
CA ASN A 146 6.43 -64.77 -19.28
C ASN A 146 5.71 -64.96 -20.62
N THR A 147 4.44 -64.54 -20.74
CA THR A 147 3.63 -64.62 -21.98
C THR A 147 3.33 -63.24 -22.58
N GLU A 148 2.49 -63.16 -23.63
CA GLU A 148 2.08 -61.88 -24.24
C GLU A 148 1.40 -60.91 -23.25
N ARG A 149 0.96 -61.39 -22.07
CA ARG A 149 0.33 -60.59 -21.03
C ARG A 149 1.17 -60.54 -19.74
N PRO A 150 1.27 -59.37 -19.08
CA PRO A 150 1.96 -59.25 -17.81
C PRO A 150 1.21 -60.00 -16.70
N VAL A 151 1.94 -60.78 -15.92
CA VAL A 151 1.46 -61.43 -14.71
C VAL A 151 2.03 -60.69 -13.49
N THR A 152 1.17 -60.24 -12.59
CA THR A 152 1.60 -59.60 -11.33
C THR A 152 2.14 -60.66 -10.38
N LEU A 153 3.44 -60.58 -10.05
CA LEU A 153 4.12 -61.48 -9.12
C LEU A 153 3.97 -61.03 -7.67
N PHE A 154 4.04 -59.72 -7.43
CA PHE A 154 3.91 -59.13 -6.11
C PHE A 154 3.24 -57.76 -6.19
N ARG A 155 2.36 -57.50 -5.23
CA ARG A 155 1.75 -56.18 -5.02
C ARG A 155 1.79 -55.88 -3.53
N GLN A 156 2.54 -54.86 -3.17
CA GLN A 156 2.48 -54.32 -1.82
C GLN A 156 1.14 -53.59 -1.64
N PRO A 157 0.46 -53.74 -0.48
CA PRO A 157 -0.71 -52.93 -0.19
C PRO A 157 -0.35 -51.45 -0.21
N GLU A 158 -1.24 -50.63 -0.79
CA GLU A 158 -1.11 -49.17 -0.77
C GLU A 158 -1.02 -48.65 0.67
N ALA A 159 -0.28 -47.56 0.87
CA ALA A 159 -0.25 -46.90 2.18
C ALA A 159 -1.65 -46.44 2.59
N ALA A 160 -1.88 -46.36 3.91
CA ALA A 160 -3.09 -45.76 4.46
C ALA A 160 -3.31 -44.35 3.90
N GLN A 161 -4.59 -43.95 3.77
CA GLN A 161 -5.03 -42.74 3.06
C GLN A 161 -4.08 -41.54 3.27
N PRO A 162 -3.61 -40.90 2.18
CA PRO A 162 -2.75 -39.73 2.28
C PRO A 162 -3.44 -38.60 3.05
N ASP A 163 -2.67 -37.91 3.89
CA ASP A 163 -3.11 -36.69 4.59
C ASP A 163 -3.49 -35.59 3.58
N TRP A 164 -4.29 -34.61 4.00
CA TRP A 164 -4.83 -33.58 3.11
C TRP A 164 -3.74 -32.79 2.36
N VAL A 165 -2.54 -32.66 2.95
CA VAL A 165 -1.38 -32.00 2.33
C VAL A 165 -0.84 -32.81 1.14
N ALA A 166 -0.83 -34.13 1.25
CA ALA A 166 -0.31 -35.02 0.21
C ALA A 166 -1.14 -34.96 -1.08
N ARG A 167 -2.39 -34.49 -1.02
CA ARG A 167 -3.25 -34.26 -2.22
C ARG A 167 -2.76 -33.13 -3.13
N PHE A 168 -1.88 -32.25 -2.63
CA PHE A 168 -1.33 -31.14 -3.40
C PHE A 168 0.09 -31.41 -3.90
N LEU A 169 0.67 -32.57 -3.55
CA LEU A 169 2.00 -32.97 -3.99
C LEU A 169 1.89 -33.89 -5.23
N PRO A 170 2.82 -33.80 -6.19
CA PRO A 170 2.81 -34.66 -7.35
C PRO A 170 3.12 -36.12 -6.96
N ASP A 171 2.34 -37.06 -7.51
CA ASP A 171 2.60 -38.49 -7.38
C ASP A 171 3.94 -38.85 -8.06
N GLN A 172 4.73 -39.70 -7.40
CA GLN A 172 5.97 -40.21 -7.98
C GLN A 172 5.77 -41.64 -8.44
N HIS A 173 5.80 -41.83 -9.76
CA HIS A 173 5.77 -43.13 -10.42
C HIS A 173 7.12 -43.40 -11.09
N ALA A 174 7.70 -44.57 -10.82
CA ALA A 174 8.94 -45.01 -11.47
C ALA A 174 8.83 -46.46 -11.91
N ASP A 175 9.11 -46.71 -13.19
CA ASP A 175 9.18 -48.03 -13.79
C ASP A 175 10.64 -48.42 -14.07
N ILE A 176 11.02 -49.62 -13.64
CA ILE A 176 12.32 -50.23 -13.92
C ILE A 176 12.10 -51.57 -14.60
N ASP A 177 12.53 -51.67 -15.85
CA ASP A 177 12.52 -52.91 -16.63
C ASP A 177 13.84 -53.65 -16.49
N ILE A 178 13.77 -54.90 -16.01
CA ILE A 178 14.91 -55.81 -15.87
C ILE A 178 14.72 -56.95 -16.86
N SER A 179 15.61 -57.04 -17.85
CA SER A 179 15.62 -58.15 -18.82
C SER A 179 16.62 -59.21 -18.38
N LEU A 180 16.12 -60.37 -17.95
CA LEU A 180 16.92 -61.57 -17.69
C LEU A 180 16.56 -62.59 -18.76
N ASP A 181 17.27 -62.56 -19.90
CA ASP A 181 16.94 -63.40 -21.06
C ASP A 181 16.66 -64.86 -20.63
N PRO A 182 15.45 -65.40 -20.88
CA PRO A 182 14.35 -64.88 -21.71
C PRO A 182 13.16 -64.27 -20.95
N THR A 183 13.25 -64.10 -19.64
CA THR A 183 12.18 -63.50 -18.82
C THR A 183 12.37 -61.99 -18.66
N ARG A 184 11.31 -61.20 -18.84
CA ARG A 184 11.32 -59.76 -18.55
C ARG A 184 10.54 -59.48 -17.28
N PHE A 185 11.15 -58.77 -16.36
CA PHE A 185 10.55 -58.29 -15.12
C PHE A 185 10.38 -56.77 -15.18
N ARG A 186 9.27 -56.25 -14.64
CA ARG A 186 9.07 -54.82 -14.38
C ARG A 186 8.79 -54.62 -12.92
N ILE A 187 9.56 -53.70 -12.35
CA ILE A 187 9.37 -53.16 -11.02
C ILE A 187 8.76 -51.77 -11.20
N SER A 188 7.52 -51.60 -10.79
CA SER A 188 6.86 -50.30 -10.71
C SER A 188 6.80 -49.86 -9.26
N ILE A 189 7.16 -48.61 -8.99
CA ILE A 189 7.16 -47.99 -7.66
C ILE A 189 6.25 -46.77 -7.69
N ASP A 190 5.16 -46.83 -6.94
CA ASP A 190 4.20 -45.75 -6.71
C ASP A 190 4.39 -45.18 -5.30
N ARG A 191 5.06 -44.03 -5.18
CA ARG A 191 5.27 -43.38 -3.87
C ARG A 191 4.41 -42.13 -3.73
N THR A 192 3.53 -42.16 -2.73
CA THR A 192 2.84 -40.97 -2.21
C THR A 192 3.74 -40.29 -1.15
N LEU A 193 4.06 -39.01 -1.34
CA LEU A 193 4.83 -38.23 -0.38
C LEU A 193 4.01 -37.97 0.89
N ASP A 194 4.46 -38.47 2.03
CA ASP A 194 3.84 -38.22 3.34
C ASP A 194 4.32 -36.87 3.93
N SER A 195 3.44 -36.15 4.64
CA SER A 195 3.71 -34.84 5.26
C SER A 195 4.84 -34.90 6.30
N ARG A 196 5.14 -36.09 6.81
CA ARG A 196 6.28 -36.38 7.70
C ARG A 196 7.66 -36.23 7.04
N ALA A 197 7.73 -36.21 5.70
CA ALA A 197 8.98 -35.96 4.98
C ALA A 197 9.43 -34.48 5.05
N LEU A 198 8.50 -33.55 5.33
CA LEU A 198 8.81 -32.13 5.54
C LEU A 198 9.25 -31.90 6.99
N ARG A 199 10.51 -31.52 7.19
CA ARG A 199 11.04 -31.25 8.54
C ARG A 199 10.25 -30.09 9.17
N PRO A 200 9.96 -30.11 10.48
CA PRO A 200 9.19 -29.05 11.16
C PRO A 200 9.77 -27.64 10.97
N ALA A 201 11.08 -27.53 10.74
CA ALA A 201 11.75 -26.26 10.41
C ALA A 201 11.21 -25.59 9.13
N GLN A 202 10.78 -26.37 8.13
CA GLN A 202 10.24 -25.82 6.88
C GLN A 202 8.82 -25.26 7.07
N TRP A 203 8.06 -25.78 8.04
CA TRP A 203 6.75 -25.21 8.41
C TRP A 203 6.89 -23.88 9.16
N MET A 204 7.92 -23.75 10.00
CA MET A 204 8.22 -22.47 10.67
C MET A 204 8.64 -21.38 9.68
N THR A 205 9.41 -21.71 8.64
CA THR A 205 9.82 -20.71 7.64
C THR A 205 8.63 -20.24 6.81
N VAL A 206 7.77 -21.15 6.35
CA VAL A 206 6.57 -20.79 5.57
C VAL A 206 5.65 -19.90 6.40
N THR A 207 5.35 -20.28 7.65
CA THR A 207 4.47 -19.47 8.52
C THR A 207 5.10 -18.11 8.84
N ALA A 208 6.39 -18.04 9.13
CA ALA A 208 7.10 -16.76 9.35
C ALA A 208 7.07 -15.85 8.12
N THR A 209 7.23 -16.39 6.91
CA THR A 209 7.14 -15.61 5.67
C THR A 209 5.74 -15.03 5.46
N PHE A 210 4.68 -15.82 5.68
CA PHE A 210 3.30 -15.32 5.58
C PHE A 210 2.98 -14.25 6.62
N VAL A 211 3.43 -14.42 7.86
CA VAL A 211 3.25 -13.42 8.93
C VAL A 211 4.02 -12.14 8.59
N GLY A 212 5.25 -12.25 8.08
CA GLY A 212 6.05 -11.11 7.64
C GLY A 212 5.38 -10.33 6.50
N LEU A 213 4.84 -11.03 5.49
CA LEU A 213 4.11 -10.43 4.38
C LEU A 213 2.85 -9.70 4.86
N TYR A 214 2.11 -10.29 5.79
CA TYR A 214 0.93 -9.68 6.39
C TYR A 214 1.28 -8.39 7.16
N LEU A 215 2.30 -8.43 8.03
CA LEU A 215 2.76 -7.26 8.78
C LEU A 215 3.25 -6.14 7.87
N ALA A 216 3.97 -6.48 6.78
CA ALA A 216 4.40 -5.51 5.78
C ALA A 216 3.19 -4.86 5.08
N GLY A 217 2.19 -5.64 4.71
CA GLY A 217 0.94 -5.14 4.13
C GLY A 217 0.21 -4.17 5.07
N VAL A 218 0.04 -4.55 6.34
CA VAL A 218 -0.57 -3.69 7.37
C VAL A 218 0.20 -2.39 7.54
N LEU A 219 1.53 -2.44 7.58
CA LEU A 219 2.38 -1.25 7.71
C LEU A 219 2.22 -0.30 6.51
N VAL A 220 2.14 -0.81 5.29
CA VAL A 220 1.91 -0.01 4.08
C VAL A 220 0.53 0.66 4.13
N VAL A 221 -0.51 -0.06 4.53
CA VAL A 221 -1.86 0.52 4.66
C VAL A 221 -1.89 1.59 5.75
N PHE A 222 -1.28 1.32 6.90
CA PHE A 222 -1.22 2.27 8.02
C PHE A 222 -0.49 3.56 7.65
N THR A 223 0.67 3.46 6.98
CA THR A 223 1.43 4.63 6.52
C THR A 223 0.69 5.43 5.46
N ARG A 224 -0.02 4.76 4.53
CA ARG A 224 -0.88 5.41 3.53
C ARG A 224 -2.00 6.21 4.17
N LEU A 225 -2.71 5.64 5.14
CA LEU A 225 -3.81 6.30 5.86
C LEU A 225 -3.30 7.56 6.60
N ARG A 226 -2.21 7.43 7.35
CA ARG A 226 -1.56 8.54 8.05
C ARG A 226 -1.13 9.66 7.10
N ALA A 227 -0.55 9.32 5.95
CA ALA A 227 -0.13 10.31 4.96
C ALA A 227 -1.32 11.08 4.37
N THR A 228 -2.44 10.40 4.11
CA THR A 228 -3.65 11.06 3.59
C THR A 228 -4.32 11.97 4.62
N GLU A 229 -4.27 11.61 5.89
CA GLU A 229 -4.82 12.41 6.98
C GLU A 229 -3.98 13.68 7.20
N ALA A 230 -2.65 13.53 7.30
CA ALA A 230 -1.74 14.66 7.42
C ALA A 230 -1.83 15.64 6.23
N ALA A 231 -2.02 15.14 5.01
CA ALA A 231 -2.20 15.98 3.82
C ALA A 231 -3.50 16.78 3.85
N ARG A 232 -4.59 16.22 4.41
CA ARG A 232 -5.86 16.93 4.59
C ARG A 232 -5.73 18.01 5.65
N ASP A 233 -5.12 17.69 6.79
CA ASP A 233 -4.93 18.65 7.88
C ASP A 233 -4.06 19.83 7.45
N ALA A 234 -2.95 19.58 6.73
CA ALA A 234 -2.10 20.64 6.20
C ALA A 234 -2.84 21.56 5.21
N LYS A 235 -3.70 20.98 4.35
CA LYS A 235 -4.52 21.75 3.42
C LYS A 235 -5.54 22.62 4.15
N GLU A 236 -6.18 22.07 5.18
CA GLU A 236 -7.16 22.80 5.98
C GLU A 236 -6.51 23.94 6.77
N GLN A 237 -5.34 23.70 7.37
CA GLN A 237 -4.56 24.76 8.03
C GLN A 237 -4.19 25.88 7.07
N LEU A 238 -3.69 25.55 5.88
CA LEU A 238 -3.34 26.54 4.85
C LEU A 238 -4.58 27.33 4.41
N PHE A 239 -5.74 26.67 4.27
CA PHE A 239 -6.99 27.33 3.93
C PHE A 239 -7.43 28.30 5.04
N GLN A 240 -7.39 27.88 6.30
CA GLN A 240 -7.74 28.72 7.44
C GLN A 240 -6.78 29.90 7.62
N GLU A 241 -5.47 29.71 7.41
CA GLU A 241 -4.49 30.81 7.43
C GLU A 241 -4.77 31.83 6.31
N LYS A 242 -5.06 31.34 5.09
CA LYS A 242 -5.42 32.21 3.96
C LYS A 242 -6.71 32.99 4.25
N GLU A 243 -7.74 32.33 4.77
CA GLU A 243 -9.01 32.97 5.10
C GLU A 243 -8.82 34.01 6.21
N ARG A 244 -8.07 33.69 7.27
CA ARG A 244 -7.74 34.64 8.35
C ARG A 244 -6.97 35.84 7.84
N ALA A 245 -5.96 35.65 6.98
CA ALA A 245 -5.20 36.74 6.39
C ALA A 245 -6.11 37.64 5.54
N GLN A 246 -6.98 37.06 4.72
CA GLN A 246 -7.92 37.81 3.88
C GLN A 246 -8.95 38.59 4.73
N VAL A 247 -9.54 37.95 5.74
CA VAL A 247 -10.46 38.62 6.68
C VAL A 247 -9.75 39.75 7.42
N THR A 248 -8.52 39.54 7.86
CA THR A 248 -7.71 40.56 8.53
C THR A 248 -7.51 41.76 7.60
N LEU A 249 -7.04 41.55 6.36
CA LEU A 249 -6.85 42.61 5.37
C LEU A 249 -8.15 43.35 5.03
N GLN A 250 -9.28 42.64 4.97
CA GLN A 250 -10.59 43.24 4.75
C GLN A 250 -11.11 44.05 5.94
N SER A 251 -10.66 43.74 7.16
CA SER A 251 -11.05 44.41 8.40
C SER A 251 -10.19 45.63 8.77
N ILE A 252 -9.05 45.82 8.11
CA ILE A 252 -8.20 47.01 8.28
C ILE A 252 -8.98 48.23 7.80
N GLY A 253 -9.11 49.23 8.68
CA GLY A 253 -9.82 50.48 8.39
C GLY A 253 -9.07 51.46 7.49
N GLU A 254 -7.77 51.23 7.28
CA GLU A 254 -6.94 51.99 6.34
C GLU A 254 -6.98 51.37 4.94
N ALA A 255 -6.80 52.19 3.90
CA ALA A 255 -6.81 51.69 2.54
C ALA A 255 -5.54 50.90 2.26
N VAL A 256 -5.69 49.63 1.89
CA VAL A 256 -4.58 48.74 1.51
C VAL A 256 -4.78 48.31 0.07
N ILE A 257 -3.76 48.57 -0.75
CA ILE A 257 -3.71 48.25 -2.18
C ILE A 257 -2.44 47.46 -2.43
N THR A 258 -2.52 46.35 -3.16
CA THR A 258 -1.31 45.64 -3.64
C THR A 258 -1.26 45.66 -5.15
N THR A 259 -0.06 45.80 -5.69
CA THR A 259 0.20 45.80 -7.13
C THR A 259 1.21 44.73 -7.50
N ASP A 260 1.21 44.36 -8.77
CA ASP A 260 2.31 43.60 -9.39
C ASP A 260 3.57 44.48 -9.57
N PRO A 261 4.68 43.94 -10.11
CA PRO A 261 5.91 44.71 -10.32
C PRO A 261 5.79 45.86 -11.31
N THR A 262 4.75 45.87 -12.15
CA THR A 262 4.51 46.86 -13.20
C THR A 262 3.52 47.93 -12.78
N GLY A 263 2.83 47.75 -11.65
CA GLY A 263 1.87 48.69 -11.09
C GLY A 263 0.42 48.43 -11.38
N VAL A 264 0.14 47.22 -11.86
CA VAL A 264 -1.23 46.75 -12.02
C VAL A 264 -1.76 46.31 -10.67
N VAL A 265 -2.94 46.80 -10.30
CA VAL A 265 -3.60 46.48 -9.03
C VAL A 265 -4.06 45.02 -9.01
N ASP A 266 -3.67 44.32 -7.95
CA ASP A 266 -3.91 42.90 -7.73
C ASP A 266 -4.96 42.66 -6.64
N PHE A 267 -4.94 43.52 -5.60
CA PHE A 267 -5.90 43.51 -4.50
C PHE A 267 -6.18 44.93 -3.98
N LEU A 268 -7.41 45.12 -3.52
CA LEU A 268 -7.91 46.36 -2.97
C LEU A 268 -8.87 46.03 -1.82
N ASN A 269 -8.57 46.48 -0.60
CA ASN A 269 -9.45 46.23 0.55
C ASN A 269 -10.69 47.16 0.53
N PRO A 270 -11.73 46.90 1.35
CA PRO A 270 -12.94 47.72 1.36
C PRO A 270 -12.70 49.21 1.67
N ALA A 271 -11.74 49.52 2.55
CA ALA A 271 -11.38 50.90 2.86
C ALA A 271 -10.75 51.62 1.65
N ALA A 272 -9.89 50.93 0.89
CA ALA A 272 -9.34 51.44 -0.36
C ALA A 272 -10.41 51.66 -1.43
N ALA A 273 -11.42 50.78 -1.49
CA ALA A 273 -12.52 50.91 -2.45
C ALA A 273 -13.33 52.18 -2.16
N GLN A 274 -13.61 52.45 -0.89
CA GLN A 274 -14.30 53.67 -0.47
C GLN A 274 -13.46 54.93 -0.72
N LEU A 275 -12.17 54.89 -0.38
CA LEU A 275 -11.26 56.02 -0.53
C LEU A 275 -11.09 56.43 -2.00
N THR A 276 -10.82 55.45 -2.87
CA THR A 276 -10.59 55.67 -4.31
C THR A 276 -11.89 55.89 -5.09
N GLY A 277 -13.01 55.35 -4.61
CA GLY A 277 -14.29 55.32 -5.33
C GLY A 277 -14.41 54.18 -6.35
N TRP A 278 -13.45 53.25 -6.37
CA TRP A 278 -13.43 52.11 -7.29
C TRP A 278 -13.81 50.82 -6.58
N SER A 279 -14.54 49.93 -7.26
CA SER A 279 -14.76 48.58 -6.75
C SER A 279 -13.47 47.74 -6.90
N ALA A 280 -13.28 46.74 -6.04
CA ALA A 280 -12.12 45.87 -6.11
C ALA A 280 -12.03 45.11 -7.45
N ASP A 281 -13.18 44.75 -8.04
CA ASP A 281 -13.24 44.04 -9.31
C ASP A 281 -12.94 44.96 -10.50
N ASP A 282 -13.37 46.23 -10.46
CA ASP A 282 -13.11 47.20 -11.54
C ASP A 282 -11.67 47.75 -11.51
N ALA A 283 -11.09 47.84 -10.32
CA ALA A 283 -9.71 48.27 -10.11
C ALA A 283 -8.68 47.18 -10.44
N ARG A 284 -9.03 45.90 -10.22
CA ARG A 284 -8.13 44.78 -10.51
C ARG A 284 -7.77 44.76 -12.00
N GLY A 285 -6.47 44.65 -12.30
CA GLY A 285 -5.98 44.63 -13.67
C GLY A 285 -5.76 46.01 -14.30
N ARG A 286 -6.04 47.11 -13.57
CA ARG A 286 -5.71 48.48 -13.99
C ARG A 286 -4.45 48.99 -13.34
N HIS A 287 -3.77 49.91 -14.00
CA HIS A 287 -2.60 50.56 -13.43
C HIS A 287 -3.02 51.54 -12.31
N LEU A 288 -2.24 51.63 -11.23
CA LEU A 288 -2.54 52.49 -10.06
C LEU A 288 -2.84 53.95 -10.46
N ASN A 289 -2.02 54.51 -11.36
CA ASN A 289 -2.15 55.88 -11.89
C ASN A 289 -3.47 56.15 -12.65
N GLU A 290 -4.22 55.13 -13.07
CA GLU A 290 -5.56 55.31 -13.67
C GLU A 290 -6.66 55.52 -12.62
N ILE A 291 -6.42 55.03 -11.39
CA ILE A 291 -7.42 55.03 -10.31
C ILE A 291 -7.34 56.36 -9.55
N PHE A 292 -6.12 56.78 -9.19
CA PHE A 292 -5.85 58.05 -8.54
C PHE A 292 -4.44 58.55 -8.89
N SER A 293 -4.21 59.85 -8.67
CA SER A 293 -2.89 60.47 -8.77
C SER A 293 -2.52 61.13 -7.44
N LEU A 294 -1.25 61.10 -7.09
CA LEU A 294 -0.71 61.68 -5.87
C LEU A 294 0.10 62.93 -6.21
N VAL A 295 -0.21 64.05 -5.57
CA VAL A 295 0.51 65.31 -5.75
C VAL A 295 1.01 65.85 -4.40
N SER A 296 2.16 66.50 -4.43
CA SER A 296 2.74 67.16 -3.25
C SER A 296 1.85 68.31 -2.80
N GLU A 297 1.56 68.40 -1.51
CA GLU A 297 0.75 69.48 -0.93
C GLU A 297 1.48 70.85 -0.98
N LYS A 298 2.82 70.87 -1.00
CA LYS A 298 3.61 72.12 -0.91
C LYS A 298 3.67 72.90 -2.22
N ASP A 299 3.80 72.16 -3.33
CA ASP A 299 4.19 72.70 -4.63
C ASP A 299 3.32 72.15 -5.77
N GLY A 300 2.37 71.26 -5.49
CA GLY A 300 1.43 70.71 -6.47
C GLY A 300 2.07 69.82 -7.53
N THR A 301 3.35 69.47 -7.36
CA THR A 301 4.10 68.62 -8.26
C THR A 301 3.65 67.17 -8.11
N GLY A 302 3.63 66.42 -9.21
CA GLY A 302 3.30 65.00 -9.18
C GLY A 302 4.32 64.22 -8.35
N LEU A 303 3.85 63.42 -7.41
CA LEU A 303 4.74 62.56 -6.62
C LEU A 303 5.30 61.43 -7.49
N PRO A 304 6.53 60.96 -7.23
CA PRO A 304 7.09 59.82 -7.95
C PRO A 304 6.19 58.59 -7.77
N ASP A 305 6.15 57.73 -8.81
CA ASP A 305 5.37 56.50 -8.79
C ASP A 305 5.59 55.72 -7.48
N PRO A 306 4.51 55.37 -6.74
CA PRO A 306 4.61 54.63 -5.48
C PRO A 306 5.45 53.35 -5.56
N ILE A 307 5.50 52.70 -6.73
CA ILE A 307 6.27 51.48 -6.98
C ILE A 307 7.75 51.80 -7.09
N ALA A 308 8.08 52.88 -7.80
CA ALA A 308 9.44 53.37 -7.88
C ALA A 308 9.96 53.83 -6.51
N ARG A 309 9.07 54.30 -5.61
CA ARG A 309 9.40 54.56 -4.19
C ARG A 309 9.62 53.27 -3.40
N ALA A 310 8.72 52.29 -3.52
CA ALA A 310 8.85 51.01 -2.84
C ALA A 310 10.17 50.28 -3.20
N LEU A 311 10.63 50.42 -4.45
CA LEU A 311 11.89 49.85 -4.93
C LEU A 311 13.15 50.55 -4.41
N ARG A 312 13.04 51.78 -3.89
CA ARG A 312 14.19 52.57 -3.43
C ARG A 312 14.65 52.24 -2.00
N ASP A 313 14.10 51.20 -1.36
CA ASP A 313 14.46 50.63 -0.04
C ASP A 313 15.13 51.65 0.90
N HIS A 314 14.33 52.22 1.82
CA HIS A 314 14.68 53.05 3.00
C HIS A 314 13.99 54.41 3.13
N ASP A 315 13.08 54.79 2.24
CA ASP A 315 12.29 56.00 2.44
C ASP A 315 10.88 55.64 2.95
N GLU A 316 10.81 55.20 4.23
CA GLU A 316 9.57 55.25 5.05
C GLU A 316 9.19 56.71 5.34
N SER A 317 9.27 57.57 4.32
CA SER A 317 8.81 58.94 4.44
C SER A 317 7.31 58.91 4.25
N GLU A 318 6.58 59.10 5.36
CA GLU A 318 5.18 59.50 5.36
C GLU A 318 5.05 60.81 4.58
N ALA A 319 4.87 60.68 3.26
CA ALA A 319 4.69 61.81 2.39
C ALA A 319 3.25 62.28 2.56
N ALA A 320 3.09 63.43 3.21
CA ALA A 320 1.83 64.15 3.17
C ALA A 320 1.52 64.54 1.72
N ALA A 321 0.48 63.93 1.17
CA ALA A 321 0.10 64.07 -0.22
C ALA A 321 -1.37 64.47 -0.36
N LEU A 322 -1.70 65.02 -1.52
CA LEU A 322 -3.07 65.19 -1.95
C LEU A 322 -3.37 64.08 -2.98
N MET A 323 -4.31 63.22 -2.65
CA MET A 323 -4.86 62.23 -3.58
C MET A 323 -5.92 62.90 -4.44
N ILE A 324 -5.74 62.86 -5.76
CA ILE A 324 -6.72 63.26 -6.75
C ILE A 324 -7.39 62.00 -7.27
N ARG A 325 -8.67 61.85 -6.94
CA ARG A 325 -9.51 60.77 -7.43
C ARG A 325 -9.86 60.97 -8.90
N SER A 326 -10.23 59.89 -9.58
CA SER A 326 -10.75 59.93 -10.96
C SER A 326 -11.97 60.83 -11.19
N ASP A 327 -12.76 61.12 -10.15
CA ASP A 327 -13.90 62.06 -10.17
C ASP A 327 -13.49 63.53 -9.95
N GLY A 328 -12.20 63.80 -9.76
CA GLY A 328 -11.63 65.13 -9.51
C GLY A 328 -11.66 65.59 -8.06
N ALA A 329 -12.15 64.77 -7.11
CA ALA A 329 -12.10 65.10 -5.70
C ALA A 329 -10.67 64.99 -5.14
N THR A 330 -10.28 65.96 -4.32
CA THR A 330 -8.96 65.99 -3.67
C THR A 330 -9.08 65.65 -2.19
N ILE A 331 -8.32 64.64 -1.75
CA ILE A 331 -8.32 64.14 -0.37
C ILE A 331 -6.91 64.26 0.21
N ALA A 332 -6.79 64.78 1.43
CA ALA A 332 -5.50 64.83 2.12
C ALA A 332 -5.17 63.45 2.67
N VAL A 333 -4.09 62.85 2.17
CA VAL A 333 -3.68 61.50 2.53
C VAL A 333 -2.24 61.45 3.03
N ILE A 334 -1.96 60.43 3.84
CA ILE A 334 -0.60 59.96 4.09
C ILE A 334 -0.50 58.59 3.44
N GLU A 335 0.58 58.39 2.69
CA GLU A 335 0.82 57.15 1.97
C GLU A 335 2.16 56.52 2.36
N ASN A 336 2.15 55.20 2.48
CA ASN A 336 3.35 54.41 2.69
C ASN A 336 3.37 53.23 1.71
N ALA A 337 4.49 53.04 1.02
CA ALA A 337 4.66 52.02 0.00
C ALA A 337 5.82 51.10 0.40
N ALA A 338 5.54 49.80 0.48
CA ALA A 338 6.52 48.77 0.81
C ALA A 338 6.65 47.75 -0.33
N ALA A 339 7.88 47.31 -0.61
CA ALA A 339 8.14 46.28 -1.60
C ALA A 339 7.72 44.89 -1.09
N ILE A 340 6.96 44.16 -1.89
CA ILE A 340 6.66 42.74 -1.69
C ILE A 340 7.74 41.94 -2.41
N ARG A 341 8.43 41.06 -1.68
CA ARG A 341 9.50 40.21 -2.19
C ARG A 341 9.15 38.74 -2.00
N ASP A 342 9.57 37.89 -2.92
CA ASP A 342 9.47 36.43 -2.74
C ASP A 342 10.52 35.90 -1.74
N SER A 343 10.51 34.59 -1.49
CA SER A 343 11.47 33.93 -0.60
C SER A 343 12.94 34.07 -1.05
N ASP A 344 13.16 34.35 -2.32
CA ASP A 344 14.49 34.50 -2.93
C ASP A 344 14.92 35.98 -2.99
N GLY A 345 14.09 36.90 -2.51
CA GLY A 345 14.34 38.35 -2.45
C GLY A 345 13.97 39.11 -3.72
N HIS A 346 13.41 38.46 -4.73
CA HIS A 346 12.98 39.13 -5.96
C HIS A 346 11.73 39.97 -5.72
N PHE A 347 11.71 41.15 -6.34
CA PHE A 347 10.57 42.05 -6.29
C PHE A 347 9.38 41.46 -7.04
N THR A 348 8.30 41.18 -6.32
CA THR A 348 7.06 40.59 -6.87
C THR A 348 5.90 41.57 -6.91
N GLY A 349 6.04 42.74 -6.29
CA GLY A 349 5.00 43.76 -6.28
C GLY A 349 5.20 44.80 -5.18
N ALA A 350 4.22 45.66 -4.99
CA ALA A 350 4.23 46.66 -3.91
C ALA A 350 2.93 46.63 -3.11
N ALA A 351 3.03 46.86 -1.80
CA ALA A 351 1.90 47.11 -0.91
C ALA A 351 1.86 48.60 -0.59
N LEU A 352 0.76 49.27 -0.93
CA LEU A 352 0.50 50.66 -0.65
C LEU A 352 -0.58 50.77 0.44
N ILE A 353 -0.23 51.45 1.52
CA ILE A 353 -1.15 51.84 2.58
C ILE A 353 -1.44 53.32 2.41
N VAL A 354 -2.73 53.68 2.31
CA VAL A 354 -3.17 55.07 2.21
C VAL A 354 -4.13 55.39 3.33
N ARG A 355 -3.82 56.44 4.09
CA ARG A 355 -4.62 56.90 5.22
C ARG A 355 -5.21 58.27 4.90
N ASP A 356 -6.53 58.39 4.96
CA ASP A 356 -7.21 59.68 4.90
C ASP A 356 -6.98 60.45 6.21
N VAL A 357 -6.30 61.58 6.11
CA VAL A 357 -5.99 62.47 7.24
C VAL A 357 -6.77 63.78 7.18
N SER A 358 -7.78 63.88 6.32
CA SER A 358 -8.59 65.10 6.12
C SER A 358 -9.25 65.55 7.42
N ARG A 359 -9.85 64.61 8.17
CA ARG A 359 -10.51 64.92 9.45
C ARG A 359 -9.52 65.38 10.52
N GLU A 360 -8.41 64.66 10.65
CA GLU A 360 -7.37 64.96 11.64
C GLU A 360 -6.74 66.34 11.37
N ARG A 361 -6.44 66.63 10.10
CA ARG A 361 -5.92 67.94 9.69
C ARG A 361 -6.91 69.07 9.89
N ASN A 362 -8.18 68.87 9.58
CA ASN A 362 -9.19 69.90 9.82
C ASN A 362 -9.34 70.19 11.32
N LEU A 363 -9.30 69.17 12.17
CA LEU A 363 -9.34 69.34 13.62
C LEU A 363 -8.09 70.06 14.14
N LEU A 364 -6.89 69.67 13.67
CA LEU A 364 -5.63 70.33 14.03
C LEU A 364 -5.64 71.81 13.60
N ARG A 365 -6.14 72.13 12.41
CA ARG A 365 -6.30 73.51 11.94
C ARG A 365 -7.25 74.30 12.84
N GLU A 366 -8.40 73.74 13.20
CA GLU A 366 -9.37 74.39 14.10
C GLU A 366 -8.80 74.60 15.50
N MET A 367 -8.10 73.60 16.06
CA MET A 367 -7.41 73.73 17.36
C MET A 367 -6.33 74.81 17.32
N ALA A 368 -5.52 74.86 16.26
CA ALA A 368 -4.49 75.88 16.08
C ALA A 368 -5.12 77.28 15.95
N PHE A 369 -6.25 77.38 15.25
CA PHE A 369 -7.02 78.62 15.14
C PHE A 369 -7.54 79.07 16.51
N GLN A 370 -8.20 78.20 17.28
CA GLN A 370 -8.70 78.52 18.63
C GLN A 370 -7.59 78.84 19.64
N ALA A 371 -6.39 78.27 19.45
CA ALA A 371 -5.24 78.59 20.28
C ALA A 371 -4.77 80.05 20.11
N THR A 372 -5.03 80.67 18.96
CA THR A 372 -4.58 82.03 18.61
C THR A 372 -5.71 83.04 18.51
N HIS A 373 -6.96 82.60 18.36
CA HIS A 373 -8.13 83.46 18.16
C HIS A 373 -9.21 83.22 19.23
N ASP A 374 -10.04 84.24 19.46
CA ASP A 374 -11.24 84.16 20.31
C ASP A 374 -12.36 83.42 19.57
N PRO A 375 -13.00 82.39 20.17
CA PRO A 375 -13.99 81.56 19.49
C PRO A 375 -15.28 82.30 19.13
N LEU A 376 -15.61 83.40 19.82
CA LEU A 376 -16.84 84.14 19.60
C LEU A 376 -16.68 85.20 18.50
N THR A 377 -15.63 86.01 18.61
CA THR A 377 -15.37 87.18 17.74
C THR A 377 -14.44 86.87 16.56
N ARG A 378 -13.75 85.73 16.58
CA ARG A 378 -12.71 85.32 15.60
C ARG A 378 -11.51 86.28 15.51
N LEU A 379 -11.38 87.27 16.38
CA LEU A 379 -10.20 88.14 16.51
C LEU A 379 -9.07 87.41 17.25
N ILE A 380 -7.83 87.93 17.21
CA ILE A 380 -6.73 87.38 18.01
C ILE A 380 -7.10 87.37 19.49
N ASN A 381 -6.85 86.25 20.18
CA ASN A 381 -7.12 86.17 21.61
C ASN A 381 -6.03 86.92 22.39
N ARG A 382 -6.29 87.14 23.68
CA ARG A 382 -5.36 87.84 24.58
C ARG A 382 -3.94 87.27 24.55
N ARG A 383 -3.80 85.94 24.52
CA ARG A 383 -2.48 85.28 24.52
C ARG A 383 -1.69 85.59 23.25
N GLN A 384 -2.34 85.54 22.09
CA GLN A 384 -1.70 85.91 20.84
C GLN A 384 -1.42 87.42 20.80
N PHE A 385 -2.35 88.25 21.26
CA PHE A 385 -2.16 89.70 21.38
C PHE A 385 -0.93 90.06 22.24
N GLU A 386 -0.76 89.45 23.40
CA GLU A 386 0.42 89.68 24.27
C GLU A 386 1.73 89.28 23.59
N ARG A 387 1.72 88.24 22.73
CA ARG A 387 2.88 87.84 21.92
C ARG A 387 3.22 88.85 20.84
N GLU A 388 2.22 89.30 20.07
CA GLU A 388 2.41 90.33 19.05
C GLU A 388 2.85 91.66 19.69
N LEU A 389 2.27 92.03 20.83
CA LEU A 389 2.65 93.23 21.58
C LEU A 389 4.11 93.17 22.01
N ALA A 390 4.59 92.02 22.51
CA ALA A 390 6.00 91.85 22.87
C ALA A 390 6.93 92.02 21.66
N ALA A 391 6.55 91.46 20.50
CA ALA A 391 7.32 91.63 19.26
C ALA A 391 7.37 93.10 18.80
N VAL A 392 6.26 93.83 18.90
CA VAL A 392 6.17 95.26 18.56
C VAL A 392 6.97 96.13 19.54
N VAL A 393 7.00 95.77 20.83
CA VAL A 393 7.83 96.46 21.83
C VAL A 393 9.32 96.24 21.56
N ASP A 394 9.71 95.01 21.23
CA ASP A 394 11.09 94.71 20.84
C ASP A 394 11.51 95.44 19.56
N ASP A 395 10.61 95.59 18.58
CA ASP A 395 10.85 96.38 17.37
C ASP A 395 11.09 97.87 17.70
N ALA A 396 10.25 98.47 18.56
CA ALA A 396 10.41 99.86 18.99
C ALA A 396 11.67 100.12 19.81
N LEU A 397 12.21 99.10 20.48
CA LEU A 397 13.48 99.20 21.21
C LEU A 397 14.70 99.13 20.28
N ASN A 398 14.57 98.42 19.15
CA ASN A 398 15.67 98.13 18.23
C ASN A 398 15.60 98.93 16.92
N SER A 399 14.51 99.66 16.67
CA SER A 399 14.28 100.51 15.51
C SER A 399 13.68 101.86 15.91
N ASP A 400 13.70 102.86 15.03
CA ASP A 400 13.11 104.19 15.27
C ASP A 400 11.60 104.19 14.92
N SER A 401 10.85 103.21 15.46
CA SER A 401 9.42 103.04 15.25
C SER A 401 8.62 103.46 16.49
N GLN A 402 7.42 104.00 16.28
CA GLN A 402 6.48 104.37 17.35
C GLN A 402 5.15 103.68 17.14
N HIS A 403 4.60 103.11 18.22
CA HIS A 403 3.34 102.37 18.20
C HIS A 403 2.38 102.90 19.28
N ALA A 404 1.08 102.66 19.09
CA ALA A 404 0.04 103.04 20.03
C ALA A 404 -0.73 101.79 20.51
N LEU A 405 -0.87 101.64 21.82
CA LEU A 405 -1.70 100.62 22.45
C LEU A 405 -3.01 101.25 22.92
N MET A 406 -4.14 100.69 22.50
CA MET A 406 -5.48 101.11 22.92
C MET A 406 -6.18 99.98 23.65
N TYR A 407 -6.86 100.30 24.75
CA TYR A 407 -7.76 99.39 25.45
C TYR A 407 -9.15 100.01 25.50
N ILE A 408 -10.11 99.34 24.87
CA ILE A 408 -11.46 99.86 24.63
C ILE A 408 -12.44 98.92 25.32
N ASP A 409 -13.21 99.43 26.27
CA ASP A 409 -14.29 98.70 26.93
C ASP A 409 -15.64 99.05 26.31
N LEU A 410 -16.58 98.10 26.29
CA LEU A 410 -17.93 98.34 25.78
C LEU A 410 -18.85 98.78 26.90
N ASP A 411 -19.17 100.08 26.91
CA ASP A 411 -20.11 100.66 27.86
C ASP A 411 -21.46 99.94 27.86
N GLN A 412 -21.98 99.70 29.06
CA GLN A 412 -23.30 99.06 29.28
C GLN A 412 -23.44 97.63 28.72
N PHE A 413 -22.36 96.95 28.32
CA PHE A 413 -22.43 95.57 27.83
C PHE A 413 -23.17 94.62 28.79
N LYS A 414 -22.93 94.79 30.10
CA LYS A 414 -23.62 94.02 31.14
C LYS A 414 -25.14 94.24 31.14
N ALA A 415 -25.60 95.49 30.98
CA ALA A 415 -27.03 95.80 30.97
C ALA A 415 -27.75 95.14 29.77
N ILE A 416 -27.06 95.03 28.63
CA ILE A 416 -27.56 94.33 27.44
C ILE A 416 -27.67 92.83 27.69
N ASN A 417 -26.65 92.21 28.28
CA ASN A 417 -26.70 90.80 28.68
C ASN A 417 -27.83 90.51 29.67
N ASP A 418 -28.01 91.38 30.68
CA ASP A 418 -29.02 91.21 31.73
C ASP A 418 -30.45 91.43 31.20
N SER A 419 -30.64 92.31 30.20
CA SER A 419 -31.96 92.65 29.66
C SER A 419 -32.39 91.82 28.46
N CYS A 420 -31.44 91.46 27.58
CA CYS A 420 -31.70 90.81 26.29
C CYS A 420 -31.13 89.39 26.20
N GLY A 421 -30.42 88.94 27.25
CA GLY A 421 -29.78 87.64 27.31
C GLY A 421 -28.39 87.62 26.66
N HIS A 422 -27.59 86.61 27.03
CA HIS A 422 -26.21 86.45 26.57
C HIS A 422 -26.07 86.35 25.05
N MET A 423 -27.04 85.76 24.35
CA MET A 423 -27.02 85.70 22.88
C MET A 423 -27.02 87.09 22.23
N ALA A 424 -27.70 88.07 22.82
CA ALA A 424 -27.74 89.43 22.31
C ALA A 424 -26.41 90.14 22.52
N GLY A 425 -25.76 89.94 23.68
CA GLY A 425 -24.40 90.44 23.91
C GLY A 425 -23.36 89.78 23.00
N ASP A 426 -23.44 88.48 22.78
CA ASP A 426 -22.57 87.75 21.86
C ASP A 426 -22.66 88.31 20.43
N GLN A 427 -23.87 88.64 19.98
CA GLN A 427 -24.08 89.23 18.66
C GLN A 427 -23.54 90.66 18.58
N LEU A 428 -23.69 91.45 19.64
CA LEU A 428 -23.09 92.79 19.74
C LEU A 428 -21.56 92.70 19.65
N LEU A 429 -20.93 91.77 20.38
CA LEU A 429 -19.48 91.55 20.33
C LEU A 429 -19.01 91.19 18.93
N LYS A 430 -19.72 90.31 18.21
CA LYS A 430 -19.41 89.96 16.82
C LYS A 430 -19.50 91.16 15.88
N GLN A 431 -20.53 91.99 16.02
CA GLN A 431 -20.71 93.19 15.18
C GLN A 431 -19.61 94.22 15.43
N VAL A 432 -19.27 94.48 16.70
CA VAL A 432 -18.18 95.38 17.07
C VAL A 432 -16.85 94.84 16.53
N ALA A 433 -16.57 93.55 16.72
CA ALA A 433 -15.36 92.92 16.21
C ALA A 433 -15.24 93.03 14.68
N SER A 434 -16.32 92.76 13.95
CA SER A 434 -16.37 92.94 12.49
C SER A 434 -16.12 94.40 12.09
N HIS A 435 -16.76 95.35 12.78
CA HIS A 435 -16.63 96.77 12.48
C HIS A 435 -15.20 97.28 12.74
N LEU A 436 -14.58 96.87 13.85
CA LEU A 436 -13.19 97.20 14.15
C LEU A 436 -12.24 96.57 13.13
N GLY A 437 -12.45 95.30 12.76
CA GLY A 437 -11.62 94.59 11.78
C GLY A 437 -11.69 95.15 10.37
N GLU A 438 -12.81 95.78 9.98
CA GLU A 438 -12.95 96.44 8.67
C GLU A 438 -12.35 97.84 8.62
N ASN A 439 -12.31 98.55 9.76
CA ASN A 439 -11.92 99.97 9.82
C ASN A 439 -10.51 100.20 10.38
N ILE A 440 -9.88 99.20 10.96
CA ILE A 440 -8.47 99.23 11.41
C ILE A 440 -7.66 98.42 10.40
N ARG A 441 -6.64 99.05 9.81
CA ARG A 441 -5.76 98.46 8.79
C ARG A 441 -4.38 98.16 9.35
#